data_AF-A0A2E2HCM4-F1
#
_entry.id   AF-A0A2E2HCM4-F1
#
_cell.length_a   1.000
_cell.length_b   1.000
_cell.length_c   1.000
_cell.angle_alpha   90.00
_cell.angle_beta   90.00
_cell.angle_gamma   90.00
#
_symmetry.space_group_name_H-M   'P 1'
#
loop_
_entity.id
_entity.type
_entity.pdbx_description
1 polymer ?
#
loop_
_entity_poly.entity_id
_entity_poly.type
_entity_poly.pdbx_seq_one_letter_code
_entity_poly.pdbx_strand_id
1 'polypeptide(L)'
;MEKGFYTSYTSIPSDNPYSGDANALPEIWSYGHRSPQGLAFHPETGDLWETEHGPQDGDELNIIEAGNNYSWPVIGRGVNYGPGTPIHSAIMRDGMEQAKFFWVL
;
A
#
# COMPACT_ATOMS: atom_id res chain seq x y z
N MET A 1 -38.55 -21.29 1.66
CA MET A 1 -37.36 -20.82 0.94
C MET A 1 -37.34 -19.32 1.06
N GLU A 2 -36.29 -18.75 1.65
CA GLU A 2 -35.76 -17.41 1.32
C GLU A 2 -34.42 -17.24 2.05
N LYS A 3 -33.32 -17.34 1.31
CA LYS A 3 -31.96 -17.00 1.75
C LYS A 3 -31.49 -15.85 0.85
N GLY A 4 -31.81 -14.61 1.22
CA GLY A 4 -31.73 -13.49 0.26
C GLY A 4 -30.91 -12.26 0.65
N PHE A 5 -30.35 -12.14 1.86
CA PHE A 5 -29.90 -10.81 2.33
C PHE A 5 -28.54 -10.71 3.04
N TYR A 6 -27.66 -11.73 2.99
CA TYR A 6 -26.43 -11.71 3.81
C TYR A 6 -25.09 -11.95 3.08
N THR A 7 -25.01 -11.94 1.74
CA THR A 7 -23.77 -12.34 1.04
C THR A 7 -22.97 -11.23 0.34
N SER A 8 -23.38 -9.96 0.36
CA SER A 8 -22.78 -8.95 -0.53
C SER A 8 -21.60 -8.13 0.02
N TYR A 9 -21.34 -8.12 1.34
CA TYR A 9 -20.31 -7.24 1.93
C TYR A 9 -18.94 -7.89 2.09
N THR A 10 -18.82 -9.18 1.79
CA THR A 10 -17.58 -9.96 2.02
C THR A 10 -17.14 -10.75 0.79
N SER A 11 -17.81 -10.58 -0.36
CA SER A 11 -17.41 -11.22 -1.60
C SER A 11 -16.30 -10.42 -2.27
N ILE A 12 -15.34 -11.11 -2.88
CA ILE A 12 -14.31 -10.48 -3.70
C ILE A 12 -14.97 -9.84 -4.94
N PRO A 13 -14.74 -8.55 -5.21
CA PRO A 13 -15.20 -7.92 -6.44
C PRO A 13 -14.57 -8.59 -7.68
N SER A 14 -15.35 -8.87 -8.71
CA SER A 14 -14.82 -9.51 -9.94
C SER A 14 -13.80 -8.63 -10.67
N ASP A 15 -13.87 -7.32 -10.45
CA ASP A 15 -12.99 -6.28 -10.98
C ASP A 15 -11.82 -5.92 -10.04
N ASN A 16 -11.61 -6.67 -8.95
CA ASN A 16 -10.42 -6.52 -8.12
C ASN A 16 -9.16 -6.83 -8.95
N PRO A 17 -8.03 -6.12 -8.79
CA PRO A 17 -6.90 -6.17 -9.73
C PRO A 17 -6.24 -7.54 -9.83
N TYR A 18 -6.42 -8.38 -8.81
CA TYR A 18 -5.84 -9.73 -8.74
C TYR A 18 -6.88 -10.85 -8.77
N SER A 19 -8.15 -10.56 -9.08
CA SER A 19 -9.25 -11.56 -9.03
C SER A 19 -9.06 -12.79 -9.92
N GLY A 20 -8.27 -12.66 -10.99
CA GLY A 20 -7.95 -13.73 -11.94
C GLY A 20 -6.49 -14.20 -11.91
N ASP A 21 -5.66 -13.70 -11.00
CA ASP A 21 -4.25 -14.08 -10.92
C ASP A 21 -4.10 -15.34 -10.07
N ALA A 22 -3.62 -16.42 -10.68
CA ALA A 22 -3.37 -17.69 -10.00
C ALA A 22 -2.24 -17.62 -8.95
N ASN A 23 -1.43 -16.56 -8.96
CA ASN A 23 -0.28 -16.37 -8.07
C ASN A 23 -0.50 -15.29 -7.01
N ALA A 24 -1.68 -14.65 -6.97
CA ALA A 24 -2.01 -13.63 -6.00
C ALA A 24 -3.31 -13.97 -5.28
N LEU A 25 -3.46 -13.43 -4.07
CA LEU A 25 -4.73 -13.52 -3.35
C LEU A 25 -5.71 -12.54 -4.02
N PRO A 26 -6.92 -13.01 -4.39
CA PRO A 26 -7.85 -12.23 -5.18
C PRO A 26 -8.45 -11.05 -4.40
N GLU A 27 -8.26 -10.96 -3.09
CA GLU A 27 -8.65 -9.84 -2.21
C GLU A 27 -7.66 -8.66 -2.24
N ILE A 28 -6.44 -8.84 -2.75
CA ILE A 28 -5.42 -7.78 -2.74
C ILE A 28 -5.87 -6.61 -3.62
N TRP A 29 -5.77 -5.38 -3.09
CA TRP A 29 -5.97 -4.15 -3.86
C TRP A 29 -4.63 -3.55 -4.30
N SER A 30 -3.70 -3.42 -3.37
CA SER A 30 -2.33 -2.98 -3.59
C SER A 30 -1.39 -3.73 -2.64
N TYR A 31 -0.09 -3.69 -2.91
CA TYR A 31 0.92 -4.41 -2.13
C TYR A 31 2.19 -3.59 -1.96
N GLY A 32 3.18 -4.13 -1.24
CA GLY A 32 4.41 -3.42 -0.96
C GLY A 32 4.31 -2.40 0.17
N HIS A 33 3.38 -2.58 1.11
CA HIS A 33 3.25 -1.73 2.30
C HIS A 33 4.05 -2.29 3.46
N ARG A 34 4.58 -1.43 4.34
CA ARG A 34 5.22 -1.82 5.60
C ARG A 34 4.20 -1.90 6.74
N SER A 35 3.62 -0.76 7.09
CA SER A 35 2.79 -0.63 8.31
C SER A 35 1.78 0.51 8.18
N PRO A 36 0.74 0.33 7.35
CA PRO A 36 -0.31 1.32 7.16
C PRO A 36 -1.09 1.55 8.46
N GLN A 37 -1.34 2.81 8.80
CA GLN A 37 -2.07 3.22 10.00
C GLN A 37 -3.30 4.08 9.68
N GLY A 38 -3.16 4.99 8.72
CA GLY A 38 -4.21 5.92 8.34
C GLY A 38 -4.70 5.63 6.93
N LEU A 39 -6.01 5.70 6.72
CA LEU A 39 -6.66 5.62 5.41
C LEU A 39 -7.80 6.62 5.37
N ALA A 40 -7.87 7.44 4.32
CA ALA A 40 -8.96 8.37 4.12
C ALA A 40 -9.17 8.65 2.63
N PHE A 41 -10.42 8.70 2.19
CA PHE A 41 -10.75 9.20 0.86
C PHE A 41 -10.69 10.73 0.85
N HIS A 42 -9.99 11.30 -0.13
CA HIS A 42 -10.00 12.74 -0.34
C HIS A 42 -11.41 13.17 -0.79
N PRO A 43 -12.04 14.16 -0.13
CA PRO A 43 -13.46 14.45 -0.31
C PRO A 43 -13.82 14.99 -1.70
N GLU A 44 -12.85 15.60 -2.39
CA GLU A 44 -13.07 16.19 -3.72
C GLU A 44 -12.67 15.27 -4.88
N THR A 45 -11.48 14.64 -4.81
CA THR A 45 -10.98 13.79 -5.89
C THR A 45 -11.44 12.34 -5.79
N GLY A 46 -11.81 11.88 -4.58
CA GLY A 46 -12.11 10.48 -4.32
C GLY A 46 -10.87 9.60 -4.21
N ASP A 47 -9.65 10.15 -4.24
CA ASP A 47 -8.42 9.38 -4.11
C ASP A 47 -8.30 8.78 -2.69
N LEU A 48 -7.83 7.54 -2.60
CA LEU A 48 -7.53 6.92 -1.31
C LEU A 48 -6.15 7.36 -0.84
N TRP A 49 -6.09 8.17 0.21
CA TRP A 49 -4.83 8.53 0.86
C TRP A 49 -4.54 7.60 2.01
N GLU A 50 -3.26 7.33 2.20
CA GLU A 50 -2.75 6.37 3.17
C GLU A 50 -1.51 6.94 3.87
N THR A 51 -1.37 6.68 5.17
CA THR A 51 -0.15 6.98 5.94
C THR A 51 0.38 5.73 6.61
N GLU A 52 1.66 5.45 6.42
CA GLU A 52 2.33 4.31 7.01
C GLU A 52 3.60 4.68 7.77
N HIS A 53 3.90 3.87 8.79
CA HIS A 53 5.18 3.97 9.47
C HIS A 53 6.27 3.24 8.70
N GLY A 54 7.40 3.92 8.51
CA GLY A 54 8.65 3.36 8.01
C GLY A 54 9.57 2.83 9.10
N PRO A 55 10.79 2.42 8.72
CA PRO A 55 11.92 2.44 9.65
C PRO A 55 12.30 3.89 10.02
N GLN A 56 13.42 4.10 10.73
CA GLN A 56 13.88 5.44 11.07
C GLN A 56 13.94 6.30 9.80
N ASP A 57 13.37 7.51 9.84
CA ASP A 57 13.39 8.47 8.73
C ASP A 57 12.70 7.98 7.45
N GLY A 58 11.65 7.17 7.61
CA GLY A 58 10.98 6.53 6.48
C GLY A 58 9.45 6.49 6.55
N ASP A 59 8.80 7.29 7.39
CA ASP A 59 7.33 7.38 7.39
C ASP A 59 6.84 7.99 6.07
N GLU A 60 5.69 7.54 5.56
CA GLU A 60 5.22 7.85 4.20
C GLU A 60 3.74 8.29 4.16
N LEU A 61 3.45 9.14 3.18
CA LEU A 61 2.10 9.50 2.73
C LEU A 61 1.93 9.08 1.27
N ASN A 62 0.94 8.25 1.02
CA ASN A 62 0.70 7.61 -0.27
C ASN A 62 -0.70 7.95 -0.81
N ILE A 63 -0.84 7.91 -2.13
CA ILE A 63 -2.14 7.82 -2.82
C ILE A 63 -2.24 6.41 -3.36
N ILE A 64 -3.25 5.67 -2.94
CA ILE A 64 -3.41 4.24 -3.21
C ILE A 64 -4.27 3.99 -4.44
N GLU A 65 -3.64 3.41 -5.45
CA GLU A 65 -4.26 2.94 -6.69
C GLU A 65 -4.25 1.41 -6.79
N ALA A 66 -5.22 0.88 -7.55
CA ALA A 66 -5.41 -0.55 -7.77
C ALA A 66 -4.20 -1.19 -8.47
N GLY A 67 -3.74 -2.33 -7.96
CA GLY A 67 -2.67 -3.12 -8.56
C GLY A 67 -1.26 -2.63 -8.26
N ASN A 68 -1.09 -1.42 -7.75
CA ASN A 68 0.23 -0.81 -7.57
C ASN A 68 1.05 -1.44 -6.42
N ASN A 69 2.37 -1.33 -6.55
CA ASN A 69 3.38 -1.80 -5.60
C ASN A 69 4.02 -0.61 -4.87
N TYR A 70 3.76 -0.46 -3.58
CA TYR A 70 4.25 0.63 -2.72
C TYR A 70 5.61 0.33 -2.08
N SER A 71 6.43 -0.46 -2.77
CA SER A 71 7.89 -0.50 -2.62
C SER A 71 8.48 -1.32 -1.48
N TRP A 72 7.83 -1.42 -0.32
CA TRP A 72 8.39 -2.13 0.83
C TRP A 72 8.58 -3.63 0.55
N PRO A 73 9.73 -4.23 0.95
CA PRO A 73 10.91 -3.63 1.58
C PRO A 73 12.02 -3.25 0.58
N VAL A 74 11.78 -3.35 -0.72
CA VAL A 74 12.84 -3.30 -1.74
C VAL A 74 13.41 -1.90 -1.90
N ILE A 75 12.55 -0.90 -2.02
CA ILE A 75 12.94 0.51 -2.07
C ILE A 75 12.25 1.30 -0.96
N GLY A 76 12.86 2.40 -0.56
CA GLY A 76 12.37 3.28 0.50
C GLY A 76 13.47 4.20 1.01
N ARG A 77 13.09 5.19 1.82
CA ARG A 77 14.03 6.21 2.34
C ARG A 77 14.53 5.96 3.75
N GLY A 78 13.85 5.08 4.49
CA GLY A 78 14.23 4.83 5.87
C GLY A 78 15.56 4.09 6.02
N VAL A 79 16.10 4.15 7.23
CA VAL A 79 17.41 3.63 7.61
C VAL A 79 17.34 2.77 8.86
N ASN A 80 18.40 2.00 9.12
CA ASN A 80 18.51 1.25 10.36
C ASN A 80 18.53 2.20 11.56
N TYR A 81 17.64 1.93 12.53
CA TYR A 81 17.55 2.69 13.78
C TYR A 81 18.90 2.75 14.50
N GLY A 82 19.38 3.97 14.79
CA GLY A 82 20.66 4.21 15.46
C GLY A 82 21.80 4.49 14.46
N PRO A 83 22.36 3.48 13.76
CA PRO A 83 23.46 3.71 12.82
C PRO A 83 23.13 4.58 11.61
N GLY A 84 21.85 4.72 11.25
CA GLY A 84 21.43 5.48 10.08
C GLY A 84 21.89 4.88 8.75
N THR A 85 22.24 3.59 8.72
CA THR A 85 22.69 2.91 7.51
C THR A 85 21.50 2.52 6.63
N PRO A 86 21.65 2.51 5.29
CA PRO A 86 20.56 2.10 4.39
C PRO A 86 20.01 0.71 4.73
N ILE A 87 18.68 0.56 4.72
CA ILE A 87 17.99 -0.73 4.87
C ILE A 87 17.47 -1.27 3.53
N HIS A 88 17.19 -0.36 2.58
CA HIS A 88 16.65 -0.66 1.27
C HIS A 88 17.76 -0.88 0.23
N SER A 89 17.44 -1.63 -0.82
CA SER A 89 18.36 -1.89 -1.92
C SER A 89 18.53 -0.70 -2.86
N ALA A 90 17.54 0.19 -2.93
CA ALA A 90 17.53 1.43 -3.69
C ALA A 90 16.49 2.41 -3.12
N ILE A 91 16.47 3.64 -3.61
CA ILE A 91 15.42 4.63 -3.30
C ILE A 91 14.34 4.70 -4.39
N MET A 92 14.62 4.17 -5.58
CA MET A 92 13.74 4.18 -6.75
C MET A 92 13.98 2.93 -7.61
N ARG A 93 12.94 2.38 -8.22
CA ARG A 93 13.01 1.29 -9.19
C ARG A 93 11.76 1.27 -10.07
N ASP A 94 11.90 0.86 -11.32
CA ASP A 94 10.77 0.70 -12.23
C ASP A 94 9.75 -0.31 -11.67
N GLY A 95 8.47 0.01 -11.84
CA GLY A 95 7.34 -0.80 -11.36
C GLY A 95 7.09 -0.72 -9.86
N MET A 96 7.62 0.30 -9.17
CA MET A 96 7.44 0.54 -7.74
C MET A 96 7.09 2.01 -7.49
N GLU A 97 6.04 2.23 -6.73
CA GLU A 97 5.51 3.55 -6.42
C GLU A 97 6.36 4.29 -5.41
N GLN A 98 6.47 5.60 -5.60
CA GLN A 98 7.14 6.50 -4.67
C GLN A 98 6.09 7.19 -3.79
N ALA A 99 6.42 7.33 -2.52
CA ALA A 99 5.63 8.13 -1.60
C ALA A 99 5.44 9.56 -2.12
N LYS A 100 4.22 10.08 -1.96
CA LYS A 100 3.91 11.48 -2.31
C LYS A 100 4.59 12.44 -1.34
N PHE A 101 4.73 12.01 -0.09
CA PHE A 101 5.53 12.69 0.92
C PHE A 101 6.19 11.68 1.85
N PHE A 102 7.33 12.04 2.41
CA PHE A 102 8.04 11.22 3.40
C PHE A 102 8.60 12.12 4.50
N TRP A 103 8.73 11.57 5.71
CA TRP A 103 9.30 12.28 6.85
C TRP A 103 10.67 11.73 7.22
N VAL A 104 11.58 12.66 7.50
CA VAL A 104 12.89 12.42 8.10
C VAL A 104 12.98 13.23 9.38
N LEU A 105 13.45 12.64 10.47
CA LEU A 105 13.50 13.25 11.81
C LEU A 105 14.93 13.50 12.29
#